data_AF-A0A2G2H036-F1
#
_entry.id   AF-A0A2G2H036-F1
#
_cell.length_a   1.000
_cell.length_b   1.000
_cell.length_c   1.000
_cell.angle_alpha   90.00
_cell.angle_beta   90.00
_cell.angle_gamma   90.00
#
_symmetry.space_group_name_H-M   'P 1'
#
loop_
_entity.id
_entity.type
_entity.pdbx_description
1 polymer ?
#
loop_
_entity_poly.entity_id
_entity_poly.type
_entity_poly.pdbx_seq_one_letter_code
_entity_poly.pdbx_strand_id
1 'polypeptide(L)'
;MENFEGHNHSEEPEGTSGVYKSAIGWGIVSLVIVFVLLSNNRTPEIAAAGMGLKLLATITGLIGGITGAMLGDAIRRFARPDMMFTSGGFGALLKTKLFWMIGPQSIGVFLGTALGAGLVL
;
A
#
# COMPACT_ATOMS: atom_id res chain seq x y z
N MET A 1 47.78 -25.14 -2.33
CA MET A 1 47.15 -23.88 -2.77
C MET A 1 45.71 -24.22 -3.06
N GLU A 2 44.89 -24.25 -2.01
CA GLU A 2 43.47 -24.56 -2.12
C GLU A 2 42.75 -23.22 -2.15
N ASN A 3 42.17 -22.90 -3.30
CA ASN A 3 41.46 -21.66 -3.53
C ASN A 3 40.19 -21.69 -2.68
N PHE A 4 40.19 -20.93 -1.58
CA PHE A 4 38.99 -20.56 -0.86
C PHE A 4 38.15 -19.66 -1.79
N GLU A 5 37.29 -20.28 -2.58
CA GLU A 5 36.18 -19.61 -3.23
C GLU A 5 35.23 -19.13 -2.12
N GLY A 6 35.48 -17.91 -1.64
CA GLY A 6 34.53 -17.20 -0.81
C GLY A 6 33.23 -17.06 -1.58
N HIS A 7 32.21 -17.81 -1.16
CA HIS A 7 30.84 -17.51 -1.53
C HIS A 7 30.53 -16.08 -1.04
N ASN A 8 30.62 -15.14 -1.98
CA ASN A 8 30.15 -13.78 -1.81
C ASN A 8 28.63 -13.84 -1.57
N HIS A 9 28.23 -13.95 -0.31
CA HIS A 9 26.91 -13.54 0.11
C HIS A 9 26.86 -12.03 -0.15
N SER A 10 26.33 -11.65 -1.30
CA SER A 10 25.99 -10.27 -1.59
C SER A 10 25.02 -9.83 -0.50
N GLU A 11 25.49 -9.00 0.43
CA GLU A 11 24.66 -8.33 1.42
C GLU A 11 23.64 -7.47 0.65
N GLU A 12 22.44 -8.02 0.41
CA GLU A 12 21.33 -7.19 -0.05
C GLU A 12 21.10 -6.11 1.00
N PRO A 13 21.04 -4.83 0.62
CA PRO A 13 20.82 -3.76 1.59
C PRO A 13 19.46 -3.97 2.24
N GLU A 14 19.50 -4.41 3.51
CA GLU A 14 18.38 -4.94 4.29
C GLU A 14 17.14 -4.01 4.23
N GLY A 15 17.38 -2.69 4.16
CA GLY A 15 16.34 -1.67 4.04
C GLY A 15 15.56 -1.63 2.72
N THR A 16 16.15 -2.05 1.59
CA THR A 16 15.45 -2.06 0.29
C THR A 16 14.47 -3.21 0.19
N SER A 17 14.87 -4.40 0.67
CA SER A 17 14.04 -5.61 0.66
C SER A 17 12.72 -5.41 1.42
N GLY A 18 12.74 -4.68 2.53
CA GLY A 18 11.54 -4.38 3.33
C GLY A 18 10.56 -3.45 2.61
N VAL A 19 11.08 -2.46 1.88
CA VAL A 19 10.25 -1.54 1.07
C VAL A 19 9.59 -2.30 -0.07
N TYR A 20 10.33 -3.15 -0.80
CA TYR A 20 9.76 -3.95 -1.89
C TYR A 20 8.67 -4.91 -1.39
N LYS A 21 8.90 -5.62 -0.28
CA LYS A 21 7.90 -6.51 0.32
C LYS A 21 6.61 -5.76 0.69
N SER A 22 6.75 -4.59 1.30
CA SER A 22 5.60 -3.73 1.64
C SER A 22 4.87 -3.25 0.38
N ALA A 23 5.60 -2.77 -0.62
CA ALA A 23 5.02 -2.27 -1.87
C ALA A 23 4.25 -3.34 -2.64
N ILE A 24 4.78 -4.58 -2.70
CA ILE A 24 4.08 -5.72 -3.32
C ILE A 24 2.79 -6.03 -2.55
N GLY A 25 2.86 -6.10 -1.22
CA GLY A 25 1.69 -6.36 -0.38
C GLY A 25 0.58 -5.33 -0.59
N TRP A 26 0.92 -4.04 -0.56
CA TRP A 26 -0.04 -2.96 -0.82
C TRP A 26 -0.49 -2.89 -2.28
N GLY A 27 0.36 -3.28 -3.24
CA GLY A 27 -0.01 -3.39 -4.65
C GLY A 27 -1.11 -4.42 -4.90
N ILE A 28 -1.05 -5.57 -4.21
CA ILE A 28 -2.12 -6.58 -4.27
C ILE A 28 -3.43 -6.03 -3.69
N VAL A 29 -3.37 -5.32 -2.55
CA VAL A 29 -4.54 -4.68 -1.95
C VAL A 29 -5.14 -3.64 -2.90
N SER A 30 -4.30 -2.81 -3.51
CA SER A 30 -4.70 -1.82 -4.51
C SER A 30 -5.38 -2.48 -5.71
N LEU A 31 -4.87 -3.62 -6.18
CA LEU A 31 -5.47 -4.39 -7.29
C LEU A 31 -6.91 -4.82 -6.95
N VAL A 32 -7.13 -5.31 -5.74
CA VAL A 32 -8.47 -5.72 -5.29
C VAL A 32 -9.39 -4.50 -5.20
N ILE A 33 -8.92 -3.39 -4.64
CA ILE A 33 -9.72 -2.16 -4.51
C ILE A 33 -10.13 -1.63 -5.88
N VAL A 34 -9.19 -1.47 -6.82
CA VAL A 34 -9.52 -0.93 -8.15
C VAL A 34 -10.47 -1.85 -8.91
N PHE A 35 -10.30 -3.17 -8.80
CA PHE A 35 -11.22 -4.12 -9.39
C PHE A 35 -12.65 -3.95 -8.85
N VAL A 36 -12.80 -3.81 -7.53
CA VAL A 36 -14.09 -3.59 -6.87
C VAL A 36 -14.69 -2.25 -7.28
N LEU A 37 -13.89 -1.18 -7.32
CA LEU A 37 -14.34 0.16 -7.72
C LEU A 37 -14.86 0.17 -9.16
N LEU A 38 -14.08 -0.37 -10.11
CA LEU A 38 -14.47 -0.39 -11.52
C LEU A 38 -15.63 -1.36 -11.81
N SER A 39 -15.77 -2.45 -11.04
CA SER A 39 -16.85 -3.43 -11.24
C SER A 39 -18.20 -2.96 -10.68
N ASN A 40 -18.19 -2.23 -9.56
CA ASN A 40 -19.40 -1.77 -8.89
C ASN A 40 -19.85 -0.39 -9.33
N ASN A 41 -18.98 0.40 -9.96
CA ASN A 41 -19.34 1.73 -10.41
C ASN A 41 -20.14 1.67 -11.73
N ARG A 42 -21.37 2.19 -11.70
CA ARG A 42 -22.34 2.18 -12.81
C ARG A 42 -22.47 3.54 -13.50
N THR A 43 -21.53 4.44 -13.29
CA THR A 43 -21.50 5.70 -14.03
C THR A 43 -21.39 5.43 -15.54
N PRO A 44 -22.02 6.27 -16.38
CA PRO A 44 -21.98 6.10 -17.84
C PRO A 44 -20.56 6.12 -18.39
N GLU A 45 -19.64 6.84 -17.74
CA GLU A 45 -18.22 6.91 -18.09
C GLU A 45 -17.54 5.53 -18.02
N ILE A 46 -17.69 4.82 -16.90
CA ILE A 46 -17.10 3.48 -16.71
C ILE A 46 -17.86 2.41 -17.51
N ALA A 47 -19.18 2.58 -17.66
CA ALA A 47 -20.00 1.65 -18.44
C ALA A 47 -19.66 1.71 -19.94
N ALA A 48 -19.47 2.91 -20.49
CA ALA A 48 -19.10 3.13 -21.89
C ALA A 48 -17.59 2.93 -22.15
N ALA A 49 -16.75 2.95 -21.10
CA ALA A 49 -15.31 2.73 -21.24
C ALA A 49 -14.99 1.34 -21.80
N GLY A 50 -14.22 1.34 -22.90
CA GLY A 50 -13.64 0.13 -23.47
C GLY A 50 -12.59 -0.51 -22.55
N MET A 51 -12.21 -1.75 -22.86
CA MET A 51 -11.26 -2.53 -22.05
C MET A 51 -9.91 -1.82 -21.87
N GLY A 52 -9.40 -1.16 -22.92
CA GLY A 52 -8.12 -0.43 -22.85
C GLY A 52 -8.11 0.70 -21.81
N LEU A 53 -9.20 1.46 -21.71
CA LEU A 53 -9.31 2.56 -20.75
C LEU A 53 -9.46 2.05 -19.31
N LYS A 54 -10.18 0.92 -19.12
CA LYS A 54 -10.27 0.22 -17.84
C LYS A 54 -8.93 -0.34 -17.38
N LEU A 55 -8.12 -0.87 -18.30
CA LEU A 55 -6.76 -1.31 -17.99
C LEU A 55 -5.86 -0.13 -17.60
N LEU A 56 -5.95 1.00 -18.31
CA LEU A 56 -5.19 2.19 -17.96
C LEU A 56 -5.60 2.76 -16.59
N ALA A 57 -6.90 2.81 -16.29
CA ALA A 57 -7.44 3.17 -14.98
C ALA A 57 -6.97 2.20 -13.88
N THR A 58 -6.85 0.91 -14.21
CA THR A 58 -6.30 -0.09 -13.29
C THR A 58 -4.83 0.16 -12.99
N ILE A 59 -4.00 0.45 -14.01
CA ILE A 59 -2.56 0.73 -13.83
C ILE A 59 -2.34 2.00 -13.01
N THR A 60 -3.05 3.07 -13.34
CA THR A 60 -2.96 4.35 -12.61
C THR A 60 -3.48 4.22 -11.18
N GLY A 61 -4.56 3.46 -10.95
CA GLY A 61 -5.03 3.08 -9.62
C GLY A 61 -4.03 2.23 -8.84
N LEU A 62 -3.34 1.28 -9.47
CA LEU A 62 -2.28 0.49 -8.85
C LEU A 62 -1.12 1.37 -8.36
N ILE A 63 -0.61 2.23 -9.24
CA ILE A 63 0.47 3.17 -8.93
C ILE A 63 0.03 4.09 -7.79
N GLY A 64 -1.15 4.71 -7.93
CA GLY A 64 -1.71 5.61 -6.92
C GLY A 64 -1.87 4.93 -5.55
N GLY A 65 -2.37 3.69 -5.52
CA GLY A 65 -2.52 2.92 -4.29
C GLY A 65 -1.17 2.60 -3.63
N ILE A 66 -0.18 2.13 -4.39
CA ILE A 66 1.17 1.87 -3.85
C ILE A 66 1.77 3.16 -3.29
N THR A 67 1.74 4.26 -4.05
CA THR A 67 2.24 5.57 -3.60
C THR A 67 1.50 6.05 -2.36
N GLY A 68 0.17 5.93 -2.32
CA GLY A 68 -0.65 6.29 -1.18
C GLY A 68 -0.33 5.48 0.07
N ALA A 69 -0.12 4.16 -0.07
CA ALA A 69 0.29 3.30 1.03
C ALA A 69 1.69 3.67 1.56
N MET A 70 2.64 3.96 0.67
CA MET A 70 3.98 4.42 1.04
C MET A 70 3.93 5.77 1.78
N LEU A 71 3.08 6.70 1.33
CA LEU A 71 2.86 7.98 2.00
C LEU A 71 2.22 7.78 3.38
N GLY A 72 1.23 6.89 3.49
CA GLY A 72 0.66 6.48 4.77
C GLY A 72 1.72 5.88 5.70
N ASP A 73 2.68 5.13 5.18
CA ASP A 73 3.79 4.61 5.98
C ASP A 73 4.75 5.70 6.44
N ALA A 74 5.03 6.70 5.60
CA ALA A 74 5.78 7.87 6.00
C ALA A 74 5.07 8.62 7.14
N ILE A 75 3.75 8.84 7.03
CA ILE A 75 2.94 9.45 8.10
C ILE A 75 3.00 8.61 9.37
N ARG A 76 2.87 7.28 9.27
CA ARG A 76 3.00 6.40 10.43
C ARG A 76 4.35 6.58 11.12
N ARG A 77 5.45 6.54 10.37
CA ARG A 77 6.80 6.68 10.93
C ARG A 77 7.03 8.05 11.55
N PHE A 78 6.42 9.08 11.00
CA PHE A 78 6.53 10.44 11.51
C PHE A 78 5.67 10.68 12.77
N ALA A 79 4.43 10.19 12.77
CA ALA A 79 3.43 10.57 13.76
C ALA A 79 3.23 9.54 14.88
N ARG A 80 3.78 8.33 14.77
CA ARG A 80 3.61 7.28 15.80
C ARG A 80 4.51 7.57 17.01
N PRO A 81 3.94 7.79 18.21
CA PRO A 81 4.71 7.85 19.45
C PRO A 81 5.57 6.62 19.72
N ASP A 82 6.74 6.83 20.33
CA ASP A 82 7.61 5.77 20.83
C ASP A 82 7.00 5.04 22.03
N MET A 83 6.25 5.76 22.88
CA MET A 83 5.57 5.22 24.05
C MET A 83 4.07 5.54 24.01
N MET A 84 3.23 4.52 24.20
CA MET A 84 1.78 4.63 24.17
C MET A 84 1.21 4.29 25.54
N PHE A 85 0.74 5.29 26.28
CA PHE A 85 0.01 5.09 27.52
C PHE A 85 -1.49 5.18 27.24
N THR A 86 -2.24 4.15 27.62
CA THR A 86 -3.71 4.17 27.50
C THR A 86 -4.35 4.03 28.87
N SER A 87 -5.40 4.81 29.12
CA SER A 87 -6.17 4.78 30.38
C SER A 87 -7.28 3.72 30.42
N GLY A 88 -7.52 3.00 29.31
CA GLY A 88 -8.68 2.10 29.13
C GLY A 88 -8.40 0.59 29.23
N GLY A 89 -7.32 0.19 29.92
CA GLY A 89 -6.94 -1.23 30.04
C GLY A 89 -6.44 -1.85 28.72
N PHE A 90 -6.45 -3.19 28.63
CA PHE A 90 -5.84 -3.93 27.52
C PHE A 90 -6.48 -3.67 26.14
N GLY A 91 -7.81 -3.49 26.09
CA GLY A 91 -8.52 -3.23 24.83
C GLY A 91 -8.13 -1.90 24.18
N ALA A 92 -7.89 -0.86 24.98
CA ALA A 92 -7.43 0.43 24.49
C ALA A 92 -6.01 0.34 23.89
N LEU A 93 -5.11 -0.43 24.52
CA LEU A 93 -3.78 -0.73 23.96
C LEU A 93 -3.88 -1.44 22.60
N LEU A 94 -4.72 -2.47 22.49
CA LEU A 94 -4.90 -3.21 21.24
C LEU A 94 -5.40 -2.31 20.12
N LYS A 95 -6.43 -1.48 20.37
CA LYS A 95 -6.97 -0.55 19.38
C LYS A 95 -5.91 0.44 18.89
N THR A 96 -5.16 1.04 19.80
CA THR A 96 -4.09 1.98 19.46
C THR A 96 -2.99 1.29 18.64
N LYS A 97 -2.58 0.09 19.04
CA LYS A 97 -1.57 -0.68 18.31
C LYS A 97 -2.05 -1.07 16.91
N LEU A 98 -3.31 -1.47 16.76
CA LEU A 98 -3.92 -1.80 15.47
C LEU A 98 -4.05 -0.58 14.56
N PHE A 99 -4.51 0.56 15.09
CA PHE A 99 -4.59 1.81 14.35
C PHE A 99 -3.24 2.21 13.76
N TRP A 100 -2.17 2.17 14.57
CA TRP A 100 -0.83 2.48 14.08
C TRP A 100 -0.22 1.36 13.25
N MET A 101 -0.75 0.15 13.27
CA MET A 101 -0.24 -0.95 12.44
C MET A 101 -0.66 -0.77 10.97
N ILE A 102 -1.91 -0.40 10.72
CA ILE A 102 -2.50 -0.42 9.36
C ILE A 102 -3.27 0.86 8.97
N GLY A 103 -3.55 1.77 9.90
CA GLY A 103 -4.50 2.87 9.71
C GLY A 103 -4.09 3.83 8.61
N PRO A 104 -3.00 4.60 8.76
CA PRO A 104 -2.56 5.57 7.76
C PRO A 104 -2.33 4.95 6.37
N GLN A 105 -1.74 3.75 6.31
CA GLN A 105 -1.47 3.04 5.06
C GLN A 105 -2.74 2.58 4.37
N SER A 106 -3.74 2.08 5.10
CA SER A 106 -5.00 1.62 4.51
C SER A 106 -5.84 2.78 3.96
N ILE A 107 -5.83 3.93 4.64
CA ILE A 107 -6.43 5.17 4.11
C ILE A 107 -5.68 5.61 2.84
N GLY A 108 -4.34 5.60 2.90
CA GLY A 108 -3.49 5.98 1.78
C GLY A 108 -3.70 5.10 0.55
N VAL A 109 -3.74 3.77 0.71
CA VAL A 109 -3.98 2.85 -0.43
C VAL A 109 -5.35 3.09 -1.02
N PHE A 110 -6.40 3.23 -0.20
CA PHE A 110 -7.76 3.42 -0.69
C PHE A 110 -7.91 4.73 -1.47
N LEU A 111 -7.47 5.86 -0.89
CA LEU A 111 -7.54 7.17 -1.54
C LEU A 111 -6.64 7.22 -2.78
N GLY A 112 -5.42 6.69 -2.67
CA GLY A 112 -4.47 6.64 -3.78
C GLY A 112 -5.01 5.83 -4.96
N THR A 113 -5.61 4.67 -4.70
CA THR A 113 -6.23 3.84 -5.75
C THR A 113 -7.43 4.53 -6.38
N ALA A 114 -8.32 5.11 -5.57
CA ALA A 114 -9.51 5.79 -6.07
C ALA A 114 -9.15 7.03 -6.91
N LEU A 115 -8.23 7.86 -6.44
CA LEU A 115 -7.77 9.05 -7.17
C LEU A 115 -6.97 8.66 -8.42
N GLY A 116 -6.13 7.62 -8.33
CA GLY A 116 -5.35 7.12 -9.46
C GLY A 116 -6.24 6.62 -10.59
N ALA A 117 -7.23 5.78 -10.27
CA ALA A 117 -8.20 5.32 -11.26
C ALA A 117 -9.08 6.47 -11.78
N GLY A 118 -9.52 7.36 -10.87
CA GLY A 118 -10.33 8.55 -11.13
C GLY A 118 -9.69 9.58 -12.07
N LEU A 119 -8.35 9.57 -12.18
CA LEU A 119 -7.63 10.40 -13.17
C LEU A 119 -7.97 9.99 -14.61
N VAL A 120 -8.40 8.75 -14.80
CA VAL A 120 -8.68 8.15 -16.10
C VAL A 120 -10.18 7.96 -16.33
N LEU A 121 -10.90 7.49 -15.30
CA LEU A 121 -12.33 7.11 -15.32
C LEU A 121 -13.01 7.44 -13.99
#